data_AF-A0A2M7XLY6-F1
#
_entry.id   AF-A0A2M7XLY6-F1
#
_cell.length_a   1.000
_cell.length_b   1.000
_cell.length_c   1.000
_cell.angle_alpha   90.00
_cell.angle_beta   90.00
_cell.angle_gamma   90.00
#
_symmetry.space_group_name_H-M   'P 1'
#
loop_
_entity.id
_entity.type
_entity.pdbx_description
1 polymer ?
#
loop_
_entity_poly.entity_id
_entity_poly.type
_entity_poly.pdbx_seq_one_letter_code
_entity_poly.pdbx_strand_id
1 'polypeptide(L)'
;MKNKILLIILLAGLILTLSNKAVLARCEQQYGGGETCYEGELRLDKVVKNPSTGTYVDNLFSSDPNFSADQEVWFKLNIKNTGSDDLDNVEVKDKFPSYVLFVSGPGNWNDSDKTLAWTIDHLSPGESKDYEIKGQIVSEGS
;
A
#
# COMPACT_ATOMS: atom_id res chain seq x y z
N MET A 1 -38.33 26.54 53.83
CA MET A 1 -38.48 25.45 52.84
C MET A 1 -38.51 26.05 51.44
N LYS A 2 -37.84 25.36 50.50
CA LYS A 2 -37.89 25.50 49.02
C LYS A 2 -36.92 26.51 48.39
N ASN A 3 -35.70 26.01 48.21
CA ASN A 3 -34.83 26.27 47.06
C ASN A 3 -35.65 26.32 45.77
N LYS A 4 -35.45 27.35 44.95
CA LYS A 4 -35.81 27.32 43.53
C LYS A 4 -34.52 27.37 42.74
N ILE A 5 -34.01 26.19 42.43
CA ILE A 5 -32.91 25.98 41.49
C ILE A 5 -33.45 26.33 40.10
N LEU A 6 -32.81 27.29 39.45
CA LEU A 6 -33.11 27.67 38.08
C LEU A 6 -32.53 26.59 37.16
N LEU A 7 -33.38 25.68 36.66
CA LEU A 7 -33.01 24.69 35.65
C LEU A 7 -32.85 25.39 34.29
N ILE A 8 -31.62 25.51 33.83
CA ILE A 8 -31.30 25.91 32.45
C ILE A 8 -31.36 24.62 31.62
N ILE A 9 -32.51 24.35 31.00
CA ILE A 9 -32.62 23.28 29.99
C ILE A 9 -31.99 23.84 28.71
N LEU A 10 -30.69 23.62 28.55
CA LEU A 10 -30.03 23.72 27.25
C LEU A 10 -30.60 22.62 26.37
N LEU A 11 -31.57 22.99 25.54
CA LEU A 11 -32.01 22.18 24.41
C LEU A 11 -30.87 22.21 23.38
N ALA A 12 -29.81 21.45 23.64
CA ALA A 12 -28.77 21.20 22.65
C ALA A 12 -29.41 20.35 21.55
N GLY A 13 -29.75 21.00 20.44
CA GLY A 13 -30.17 20.32 19.23
C GLY A 13 -29.13 19.25 18.90
N LEU A 14 -29.55 17.99 18.96
CA LEU A 14 -28.75 16.89 18.44
C LEU A 14 -28.67 17.11 16.93
N ILE A 15 -27.60 17.75 16.49
CA ILE A 15 -27.25 17.88 15.08
C ILE A 15 -26.98 16.44 14.61
N LEU A 16 -27.96 15.84 13.94
CA LEU A 16 -27.72 14.65 13.13
C LEU A 16 -26.81 15.08 11.99
N THR A 17 -25.50 14.96 12.21
CA THR A 17 -24.54 15.10 11.13
C THR A 17 -24.71 13.87 10.24
N LEU A 18 -25.37 14.07 9.09
CA LEU A 18 -25.19 13.17 7.96
C LEU A 18 -23.74 13.36 7.52
N SER A 19 -22.84 12.49 8.01
CA SER A 19 -21.52 12.40 7.42
C SER A 19 -21.68 11.79 6.04
N ASN A 20 -21.85 12.65 5.03
CA ASN A 20 -21.45 12.27 3.69
C ASN A 20 -19.92 12.07 3.78
N LYS A 21 -19.48 10.84 4.07
CA LYS A 21 -18.08 10.43 3.92
C LYS A 21 -17.77 10.55 2.42
N ALA A 22 -17.48 11.75 1.94
CA ALA A 22 -16.76 11.93 0.70
C ALA A 22 -15.37 11.35 0.97
N VAL A 23 -15.15 10.10 0.54
CA VAL A 23 -13.82 9.51 0.53
C VAL A 23 -13.05 10.29 -0.53
N LEU A 24 -12.33 11.31 -0.11
CA LEU A 24 -11.41 12.02 -0.99
C LEU A 24 -10.34 11.02 -1.42
N ALA A 25 -10.15 10.86 -2.73
CA ALA A 25 -9.06 10.07 -3.27
C ALA A 25 -7.75 10.60 -2.68
N ARG A 26 -6.98 9.71 -2.05
CA ARG A 26 -5.65 10.05 -1.51
C ARG A 26 -4.62 9.59 -2.50
N CYS A 27 -3.83 10.54 -2.98
CA CYS A 27 -2.85 10.30 -4.00
C CYS A 27 -1.46 10.27 -3.37
N GLU A 28 -0.73 9.17 -3.56
CA GLU A 28 0.64 9.00 -3.07
C GLU A 28 1.57 8.68 -4.22
N GLN A 29 2.84 9.09 -4.09
CA GLN A 29 3.88 8.69 -5.02
C GLN A 29 4.15 7.20 -4.85
N GLN A 30 4.19 6.48 -5.96
CA GLN A 30 4.39 5.04 -5.98
C GLN A 30 5.65 4.71 -6.79
N TYR A 31 6.28 3.59 -6.46
CA TYR A 31 7.38 3.08 -7.28
C TYR A 31 7.04 2.98 -8.77
N GLY A 32 7.98 3.47 -9.59
CA GLY A 32 7.87 3.52 -11.06
C GLY A 32 7.59 4.91 -11.63
N GLY A 33 7.52 5.94 -10.78
CA GLY A 33 7.27 7.32 -11.20
C GLY A 33 5.81 7.51 -11.58
N GLY A 34 5.00 7.87 -10.60
CA GLY A 34 3.58 8.12 -10.80
C GLY A 34 2.86 8.45 -9.50
N GLU A 35 1.70 9.06 -9.65
CA GLU A 35 0.78 9.30 -8.55
C GLU A 35 -0.31 8.23 -8.61
N THR A 36 -0.42 7.41 -7.56
CA THR A 36 -1.52 6.45 -7.42
C THR A 36 -2.52 7.03 -6.45
N CYS A 37 -3.73 7.29 -6.95
CA CYS A 37 -4.85 7.75 -6.15
C CYS A 37 -5.67 6.55 -5.68
N TYR A 38 -5.70 6.33 -4.37
CA TYR A 38 -6.51 5.30 -3.75
C TYR A 38 -7.92 5.83 -3.53
N GLU A 39 -8.89 5.18 -4.15
CA GLU A 39 -10.30 5.35 -3.79
C GLU A 39 -10.70 4.20 -2.86
N GLY A 40 -10.72 4.47 -1.56
CA GLY A 40 -11.21 3.50 -0.57
C GLY A 40 -10.41 3.45 0.71
N GLU A 41 -10.59 2.33 1.41
CA GLU A 41 -10.06 2.06 2.75
C GLU A 41 -8.70 1.36 2.74
N LEU A 42 -8.11 1.11 1.57
CA LEU A 42 -6.83 0.43 1.45
C LEU A 42 -5.76 1.38 0.88
N ARG A 43 -4.60 1.43 1.54
CA ARG A 43 -3.41 2.12 1.05
C ARG A 43 -2.33 1.11 0.79
N LEU A 44 -1.75 1.16 -0.40
CA LEU A 44 -0.60 0.34 -0.77
C LEU A 44 0.58 1.27 -0.98
N ASP A 45 1.76 0.86 -0.53
CA ASP A 45 3.01 1.55 -0.80
C ASP A 45 4.02 0.49 -1.24
N LYS A 46 4.71 0.73 -2.36
CA LYS A 46 5.76 -0.14 -2.87
C LYS A 46 7.01 0.68 -3.09
N VAL A 47 8.11 0.21 -2.55
CA VAL A 47 9.43 0.82 -2.63
C VAL A 47 10.46 -0.19 -3.14
N VAL A 48 11.52 0.30 -3.79
CA VAL A 48 12.64 -0.51 -4.26
C VAL A 48 13.88 -0.23 -3.43
N LYS A 49 14.72 -1.24 -3.20
CA LYS A 49 16.02 -1.05 -2.57
C LYS A 49 16.99 -0.42 -3.55
N ASN A 50 17.47 0.78 -3.24
CA ASN A 50 18.50 1.45 -4.01
C ASN A 50 19.80 0.62 -3.99
N PRO A 51 20.38 0.29 -5.16
CA PRO A 51 21.54 -0.60 -5.24
C PRO A 51 22.84 0.02 -4.71
N SER A 52 22.95 1.35 -4.64
CA SER A 52 24.10 2.05 -4.04
C SER A 52 24.01 2.15 -2.53
N THR A 53 22.87 2.61 -2.03
CA THR A 53 22.72 2.95 -0.60
C THR A 53 22.21 1.79 0.23
N GLY A 54 21.58 0.81 -0.40
CA GLY A 54 20.88 -0.28 0.28
C GLY A 54 19.60 0.15 1.00
N THR A 55 19.13 1.39 0.80
CA THR A 55 17.90 1.92 1.42
C THR A 55 16.71 1.74 0.48
N TYR A 56 15.52 1.51 1.04
CA TYR A 56 14.29 1.50 0.27
C TYR A 56 13.85 2.92 -0.10
N VAL A 57 13.48 3.13 -1.37
CA VAL A 57 13.09 4.42 -1.95
C VAL A 57 11.89 4.25 -2.89
N ASP A 58 11.06 5.30 -2.99
CA ASP A 58 9.93 5.33 -3.93
C ASP A 58 10.43 5.36 -5.38
N ASN A 59 11.46 6.15 -5.66
CA ASN A 59 11.97 6.32 -7.02
C ASN A 59 13.48 6.15 -7.07
N LEU A 60 13.94 5.57 -8.18
CA LEU A 60 15.33 5.65 -8.60
C LEU A 60 15.44 6.81 -9.60
N PHE A 61 16.50 7.59 -9.45
CA PHE A 61 16.80 8.71 -10.33
C PHE A 61 17.89 8.32 -11.32
N SER A 62 18.05 9.10 -12.39
CA SER A 62 19.13 8.88 -13.36
C SER A 62 20.54 9.01 -12.76
N SER A 63 20.66 9.57 -11.55
CA SER A 63 21.90 9.63 -10.78
C SER A 63 22.19 8.37 -9.98
N ASP A 64 21.18 7.51 -9.75
CA ASP A 64 21.38 6.21 -9.13
C ASP A 64 21.93 5.22 -10.15
N PRO A 65 22.79 4.27 -9.75
CA PRO A 65 23.27 3.28 -10.69
C PRO A 65 22.14 2.33 -11.10
N ASN A 66 22.16 1.98 -12.38
CA ASN A 66 21.30 0.93 -12.90
C ASN A 66 21.66 -0.42 -12.28
N PHE A 67 20.65 -1.27 -12.10
CA PHE A 67 20.90 -2.68 -11.82
C PHE A 67 21.56 -3.33 -13.03
N SER A 68 22.58 -4.15 -12.76
CA SER A 68 23.24 -4.96 -13.80
C SER A 68 22.44 -6.23 -14.09
N ALA A 69 22.71 -6.86 -15.23
CA ALA A 69 22.23 -8.21 -15.53
C ALA A 69 22.56 -9.18 -14.39
N ASP A 70 21.65 -10.12 -14.12
CA ASP A 70 21.73 -11.13 -13.05
C ASP A 70 21.75 -10.56 -11.61
N GLN A 71 21.67 -9.24 -11.46
CA GLN A 71 21.61 -8.59 -10.15
C GLN A 71 20.25 -8.78 -9.50
N GLU A 72 20.27 -9.03 -8.19
CA GLU A 72 19.05 -9.09 -7.38
C GLU A 72 18.47 -7.69 -7.16
N VAL A 73 17.15 -7.60 -7.31
CA VAL A 73 16.37 -6.41 -6.96
C VAL A 73 15.40 -6.76 -5.84
N TRP A 74 15.33 -5.89 -4.84
CA TRP A 74 14.51 -6.08 -3.66
C TRP A 74 13.42 -5.01 -3.60
N PHE A 75 12.20 -5.42 -3.36
CA PHE A 75 11.04 -4.56 -3.17
C PHE A 75 10.45 -4.80 -1.79
N LYS A 76 9.93 -3.74 -1.17
CA LYS A 76 9.08 -3.84 0.00
C LYS A 76 7.72 -3.24 -0.32
N LEU A 77 6.66 -3.95 0.08
CA LEU A 77 5.30 -3.47 0.03
C LEU A 77 4.76 -3.27 1.44
N ASN A 78 4.09 -2.16 1.68
CA ASN A 78 3.30 -1.90 2.88
C ASN A 78 1.83 -1.77 2.48
N ILE A 79 0.98 -2.62 3.03
CA ILE A 79 -0.46 -2.63 2.75
C ILE A 79 -1.19 -2.29 4.05
N LYS A 80 -1.96 -1.21 4.05
CA LYS A 80 -2.60 -0.63 5.24
C LYS A 80 -4.09 -0.47 5.05
N ASN A 81 -4.86 -0.91 6.04
CA ASN A 81 -6.26 -0.51 6.18
C ASN A 81 -6.31 0.91 6.77
N THR A 82 -6.76 1.87 5.97
CA THR A 82 -6.97 3.27 6.33
C THR A 82 -8.44 3.61 6.58
N GLY A 83 -9.34 2.64 6.44
CA GLY A 83 -10.76 2.73 6.71
C GLY A 83 -11.14 2.64 8.18
N SER A 84 -12.44 2.55 8.44
CA SER A 84 -12.99 2.34 9.78
C SER A 84 -13.43 0.91 10.07
N ASP A 85 -13.51 0.07 9.04
CA ASP A 85 -14.08 -1.28 9.13
C ASP A 85 -12.98 -2.32 8.86
N ASP A 86 -13.17 -3.55 9.33
CA ASP A 86 -12.26 -4.66 9.06
C ASP A 86 -12.27 -5.01 7.55
N LEU A 87 -11.09 -5.30 6.99
CA LEU A 87 -10.96 -5.77 5.63
C LEU A 87 -10.57 -7.26 5.64
N ASP A 88 -11.44 -8.09 5.09
CA ASP A 88 -11.21 -9.53 4.95
C ASP A 88 -10.88 -9.89 3.50
N ASN A 89 -10.06 -10.92 3.32
CA ASN A 89 -9.72 -11.50 2.01
C ASN A 89 -9.19 -10.47 0.99
N VAL A 90 -8.28 -9.59 1.41
CA VAL A 90 -7.68 -8.58 0.52
C VAL A 90 -6.78 -9.29 -0.49
N GLU A 91 -7.17 -9.27 -1.77
CA GLU A 91 -6.39 -9.84 -2.85
C GLU A 91 -5.29 -8.86 -3.30
N VAL A 92 -4.06 -9.34 -3.38
CA VAL A 92 -2.91 -8.56 -3.85
C VAL A 92 -2.33 -9.23 -5.09
N LYS A 93 -2.11 -8.44 -6.13
CA LYS A 93 -1.50 -8.87 -7.40
C LYS A 93 -0.38 -7.91 -7.77
N ASP A 94 0.83 -8.44 -7.93
CA ASP A 94 2.01 -7.69 -8.37
C ASP A 94 2.50 -8.25 -9.71
N LYS A 95 2.34 -7.46 -10.77
CA LYS A 95 2.73 -7.85 -12.12
C LYS A 95 4.15 -7.36 -12.40
N PHE A 96 5.01 -8.31 -12.74
CA PHE A 96 6.41 -8.05 -13.01
C PHE A 96 6.60 -7.64 -14.48
N PRO A 97 7.47 -6.64 -14.75
CA PRO A 97 7.89 -6.35 -16.11
C PRO A 97 8.76 -7.50 -16.64
N SER A 98 8.83 -7.64 -17.97
CA SER A 98 9.52 -8.76 -18.62
C SER A 98 11.03 -8.82 -18.33
N TYR A 99 11.64 -7.71 -17.91
CA TYR A 99 13.07 -7.62 -17.59
C TYR A 99 13.39 -7.95 -16.12
N VAL A 100 12.40 -8.36 -15.31
CA VAL A 100 12.60 -8.81 -13.92
C VAL A 100 12.02 -10.22 -13.76
N LEU A 101 12.87 -11.18 -13.39
CA LEU A 101 12.47 -12.52 -12.99
C LEU A 101 12.03 -12.51 -11.53
N PHE A 102 10.95 -13.21 -11.21
CA PHE A 102 10.57 -13.48 -9.83
C PHE A 102 11.53 -14.50 -9.21
N VAL A 103 12.04 -14.20 -8.01
CA VAL A 103 12.90 -15.10 -7.24
C VAL A 103 12.19 -15.60 -5.99
N SER A 104 11.62 -14.70 -5.19
CA SER A 104 10.88 -15.07 -3.97
C SER A 104 9.93 -13.97 -3.52
N GLY A 105 8.86 -14.34 -2.82
CA GLY A 105 7.85 -13.42 -2.29
C GLY A 105 6.67 -14.19 -1.69
N PRO A 106 5.65 -13.49 -1.20
CA PRO A 106 4.45 -14.12 -0.64
C PRO A 106 3.59 -14.80 -1.71
N GLY A 107 2.91 -15.87 -1.33
CA GLY A 107 1.88 -16.51 -2.15
C GLY A 107 2.42 -17.27 -3.37
N ASN A 108 1.72 -17.12 -4.49
CA ASN A 108 1.91 -17.96 -5.68
C ASN A 108 2.34 -17.13 -6.89
N TRP A 109 3.38 -17.60 -7.58
CA TRP A 109 3.84 -17.02 -8.84
C TRP A 109 3.15 -17.69 -10.04
N ASN A 110 2.59 -16.87 -10.92
CA ASN A 110 2.09 -17.30 -12.23
C ASN A 110 3.08 -16.85 -13.32
N ASP A 111 3.77 -17.82 -13.93
CA ASP A 111 4.79 -17.53 -14.94
C ASP A 111 4.23 -17.08 -16.29
N SER A 112 3.02 -17.52 -16.69
CA SER A 112 2.43 -17.12 -17.96
C SER A 112 1.99 -15.66 -17.96
N ASP A 113 1.45 -15.19 -16.83
CA ASP A 113 0.97 -13.82 -16.66
C ASP A 113 2.01 -12.90 -16.01
N LYS A 114 3.18 -13.44 -15.65
CA LYS A 114 4.25 -12.78 -14.90
C LYS A 114 3.72 -12.03 -13.67
N THR A 115 2.88 -12.69 -12.89
CA THR A 115 2.16 -12.07 -11.78
C THR A 115 2.34 -12.88 -10.49
N LEU A 116 2.74 -12.20 -9.42
CA LEU A 116 2.72 -12.73 -8.06
C LEU A 116 1.37 -12.40 -7.41
N ALA A 117 0.72 -13.37 -6.79
CA ALA A 117 -0.57 -13.16 -6.14
C ALA A 117 -0.66 -13.83 -4.76
N TRP A 118 -1.26 -13.11 -3.80
CA TRP A 118 -1.56 -13.61 -2.46
C TRP A 118 -2.79 -12.92 -1.87
N THR A 119 -3.28 -13.48 -0.77
CA THR A 119 -4.41 -12.93 -0.02
C THR A 119 -3.96 -12.55 1.39
N ILE A 120 -4.47 -11.43 1.89
CA ILE A 120 -4.42 -11.07 3.31
C ILE A 120 -5.77 -11.44 3.90
N ASP A 121 -5.79 -12.45 4.76
CA ASP A 121 -7.05 -13.00 5.29
C ASP A 121 -7.86 -11.96 6.07
N HIS A 122 -7.17 -11.14 6.86
CA HIS A 122 -7.77 -10.11 7.71
C HIS A 122 -6.81 -8.95 7.92
N LEU A 123 -7.36 -7.73 7.90
CA LEU A 123 -6.64 -6.48 8.17
C LEU A 123 -7.54 -5.50 8.93
N SER A 124 -7.29 -5.33 10.23
CA SER A 124 -8.09 -4.45 11.09
C SER A 124 -7.87 -2.96 10.77
N PRO A 125 -8.79 -2.05 11.15
CA PRO A 125 -8.63 -0.61 10.97
C PRO A 125 -7.28 -0.09 11.51
N GLY A 126 -6.51 0.56 10.65
CA GLY A 126 -5.19 1.10 10.97
C GLY A 126 -4.04 0.08 10.91
N GLU A 127 -4.33 -1.22 10.80
CA GLU A 127 -3.32 -2.27 10.68
C GLU A 127 -2.56 -2.16 9.35
N SER A 128 -1.28 -2.54 9.37
CA SER A 128 -0.45 -2.64 8.18
C SER A 128 0.29 -3.97 8.12
N LYS A 129 0.47 -4.51 6.91
CA LYS A 129 1.30 -5.69 6.62
C LYS A 129 2.44 -5.29 5.69
N ASP A 130 3.63 -5.76 6.02
CA ASP A 130 4.83 -5.60 5.19
C ASP A 130 5.16 -6.91 4.47
N TYR A 131 5.48 -6.81 3.19
CA TYR A 131 5.95 -7.93 2.37
C TYR A 131 7.25 -7.56 1.68
N GLU A 132 8.20 -8.50 1.66
CA GLU A 132 9.42 -8.37 0.88
C GLU A 132 9.33 -9.27 -0.35
N ILE A 133 9.69 -8.71 -1.49
CA ILE A 133 9.69 -9.41 -2.77
C ILE A 133 11.05 -9.25 -3.42
N LYS A 134 11.58 -10.36 -3.90
CA LYS A 134 12.88 -10.45 -4.55
C LYS A 134 12.70 -10.81 -6.01
N GLY A 135 13.35 -10.03 -6.86
CA GLY A 135 13.51 -10.35 -8.27
C GLY A 135 14.97 -10.39 -8.69
N GLN A 136 15.20 -10.71 -9.95
CA GLN A 136 16.50 -10.70 -10.60
C GLN A 136 16.38 -10.03 -11.98
N ILE A 137 17.31 -9.15 -12.32
CA ILE A 137 17.33 -8.51 -13.64
C ILE A 137 17.72 -9.53 -14.70
N VAL A 138 16.91 -9.64 -15.74
CA VAL A 138 17.19 -10.49 -16.90
C VAL A 138 18.44 -9.99 -17.61
N SER A 139 19.36 -10.89 -17.94
CA SER A 139 20.48 -10.61 -18.83
C SER A 139 20.00 -10.38 -20.26
N GLU A 140 20.41 -9.27 -20.89
CA GLU A 140 20.19 -9.11 -22.33
C GLU A 140 21.06 -10.13 -23.09
N GLY A 141 20.42 -11.14 -23.69
CA GLY A 141 21.09 -12.08 -24.60
C GLY A 141 20.88 -13.57 -24.35
N SER A 142 19.71 -14.01 -23.86
CA SER A 142 19.29 -15.41 -23.94
C SER A 142 18.36 -15.66 -25.14
#